data_AF-A0AAP0MSY0-F1
#
_entry.id   AF-A0AAP0MSY0-F1
#
_cell.length_a   1.000
_cell.length_b   1.000
_cell.length_c   1.000
_cell.angle_alpha   90.00
_cell.angle_beta   90.00
_cell.angle_gamma   90.00
#
_symmetry.space_group_name_H-M   'P 1'
#
loop_
_entity.id
_entity.type
_entity.pdbx_description
1 polymer ?
#
loop_
_entity_poly.entity_id
_entity_poly.type
_entity_poly.pdbx_seq_one_letter_code
_entity_poly.pdbx_strand_id
1 'polypeptide(L)'
;MIPQNRVSGSVLANERPVNAQQFRRLSGYVSQDNEVLLPLLTVEETLMYSARLRLHGGFNMAKARVIELMHELELDYVANSRIGGDSSRLDSASALNVALLLKSVAVGLGKTIVLTIHQAGYQILELFCQTLLLLKGTVLHRGSLNLLEHRLRFAGQVIFQHVNVMEFAIEVAQALVTDTKESETQSVMEEEITNVRANPETSYCTAPIMEVIILIQRFSKNIFRTKQLFAARIFLSALADFVYEFKQ
;
A
#
# COMPACT_ATOMS: atom_id res chain seq x y z
N MET A 1 5.01 14.62 3.75
CA MET A 1 3.76 14.67 4.55
C MET A 1 3.21 16.08 4.44
N ILE A 2 1.92 16.23 4.10
CA ILE A 2 1.25 17.55 4.05
C ILE A 2 1.11 18.06 5.50
N PRO A 3 1.46 19.32 5.80
CA PRO A 3 1.31 19.87 7.15
C PRO A 3 -0.17 19.84 7.58
N GLN A 4 -0.44 19.42 8.82
CA GLN A 4 -1.80 19.23 9.34
C GLN A 4 -2.64 20.52 9.32
N ASN A 5 -2.02 21.70 9.33
CA ASN A 5 -2.71 22.99 9.21
C ASN A 5 -3.32 23.28 7.83
N ARG A 6 -3.20 22.36 6.86
CA ARG A 6 -3.68 22.55 5.49
C ARG A 6 -4.71 21.50 5.03
N VAL A 7 -5.16 20.64 5.94
CA VAL A 7 -6.17 19.60 5.68
C VAL A 7 -7.38 19.87 6.54
N SER A 8 -8.55 20.02 5.93
CA SER A 8 -9.85 20.16 6.61
C SER A 8 -10.68 18.88 6.50
N GLY A 9 -11.71 18.76 7.35
CA GLY A 9 -12.62 17.62 7.41
C GLY A 9 -12.20 16.53 8.42
N SER A 10 -13.03 15.48 8.51
CA SER A 10 -12.82 14.35 9.42
C SER A 10 -12.83 13.02 8.69
N VAL A 11 -11.96 12.10 9.10
CA VAL A 11 -11.97 10.70 8.63
C VAL A 11 -12.61 9.83 9.69
N LEU A 12 -13.58 9.00 9.29
CA LEU A 12 -14.20 8.01 10.14
C LEU A 12 -13.75 6.61 9.75
N ALA A 13 -13.49 5.77 10.75
CA ALA A 13 -13.28 4.33 10.56
C ALA A 13 -14.27 3.59 11.46
N ASN A 14 -15.08 2.71 10.88
CA ASN A 14 -16.19 2.03 11.56
C ASN A 14 -17.08 3.05 12.33
N GLU A 15 -17.47 4.12 11.63
CA GLU A 15 -18.34 5.21 12.15
C GLU A 15 -17.71 6.03 13.28
N ARG A 16 -16.44 5.83 13.62
CA ARG A 16 -15.75 6.58 14.67
C ARG A 16 -14.72 7.53 14.07
N PRO A 17 -14.65 8.79 14.54
CA PRO A 17 -13.62 9.71 14.09
C PRO A 17 -12.24 9.16 14.49
N VAL A 18 -11.31 9.16 13.55
CA VAL A 18 -9.94 8.67 13.76
C VAL A 18 -8.93 9.72 13.34
N ASN A 19 -7.92 9.93 14.20
CA ASN A 19 -6.79 10.76 13.83
C ASN A 19 -5.78 9.97 12.98
N ALA A 20 -4.82 10.66 12.36
CA ALA A 20 -3.82 10.03 11.49
C ALA A 20 -2.95 8.97 12.19
N GLN A 21 -2.72 9.09 13.51
CA GLN A 21 -1.94 8.11 14.26
C GLN A 21 -2.73 6.82 14.51
N GLN A 22 -4.00 6.94 14.90
CA GLN A 22 -4.93 5.83 15.07
C GLN A 22 -5.17 5.11 13.74
N PHE A 23 -5.42 5.87 12.67
CA PHE A 23 -5.66 5.31 11.34
C PHE A 23 -4.45 4.50 10.84
N ARG A 24 -3.22 4.97 11.06
CA ARG A 24 -2.00 4.22 10.72
C ARG A 24 -1.85 2.88 11.46
N ARG A 25 -2.48 2.75 12.64
CA ARG A 25 -2.48 1.49 13.40
C ARG A 25 -3.60 0.55 12.98
N LEU A 26 -4.71 1.10 12.47
CA LEU A 26 -5.87 0.34 12.01
C LEU A 26 -5.75 -0.13 10.55
N SER A 27 -4.90 0.51 9.75
CA SER A 27 -4.78 0.25 8.31
C SER A 27 -3.42 -0.32 7.93
N GLY A 28 -3.42 -1.16 6.88
CA GLY A 28 -2.21 -1.52 6.15
C GLY A 28 -2.05 -0.58 4.95
N TYR A 29 -0.86 -0.01 4.77
CA TYR A 29 -0.52 0.83 3.63
C TYR A 29 0.64 0.20 2.85
N VAL A 30 0.45 0.06 1.54
CA VAL A 30 1.48 -0.39 0.59
C VAL A 30 1.83 0.80 -0.29
N SER A 31 3.09 1.26 -0.23
CA SER A 31 3.57 2.37 -1.08
C SER A 31 3.79 1.89 -2.50
N GLN A 32 3.70 2.82 -3.47
CA GLN A 32 4.09 2.56 -4.85
C GLN A 32 5.62 2.49 -5.03
N ASP A 33 6.38 3.08 -4.10
CA ASP A 33 7.84 3.09 -4.15
C ASP A 33 8.43 1.73 -3.74
N ASN A 34 9.32 1.20 -4.57
CA ASN A 34 9.99 -0.10 -4.35
C ASN A 34 11.13 -0.06 -3.31
N GLU A 35 11.31 1.04 -2.57
CA GLU A 35 12.56 1.31 -1.85
C GLU A 35 12.65 0.73 -0.42
N VAL A 36 11.61 0.08 0.10
CA VAL A 36 11.58 -0.32 1.53
C VAL A 36 11.90 -1.81 1.77
N LEU A 37 12.08 -2.60 0.72
CA LEU A 37 12.32 -4.03 0.86
C LEU A 37 13.83 -4.31 0.94
N LEU A 38 14.23 -5.12 1.93
CA LEU A 38 15.61 -5.56 2.10
C LEU A 38 15.92 -6.64 1.06
N PRO A 39 16.69 -6.36 -0.02
CA PRO A 39 16.71 -7.19 -1.23
C PRO A 39 17.40 -8.56 -1.05
N LEU A 40 17.91 -8.83 0.15
CA LEU A 40 18.65 -10.05 0.49
C LEU A 40 17.85 -11.01 1.38
N LEU A 41 16.61 -10.66 1.73
CA LEU A 41 15.68 -11.52 2.45
C LEU A 41 14.76 -12.26 1.48
N THR A 42 14.36 -13.48 1.85
CA THR A 42 13.35 -14.22 1.08
C THR A 42 11.94 -13.71 1.38
N VAL A 43 10.96 -14.12 0.57
CA VAL A 43 9.53 -13.85 0.80
C VAL A 43 9.11 -14.30 2.20
N GLU A 44 9.37 -15.56 2.56
CA GLU A 44 9.03 -16.12 3.87
C GLU A 44 9.72 -15.35 5.02
N GLU A 45 11.01 -15.04 4.88
CA GLU A 45 11.77 -14.32 5.92
C GLU A 45 11.18 -12.92 6.17
N THR A 46 10.80 -12.22 5.10
CA THR A 46 10.23 -10.87 5.19
C THR A 46 8.87 -10.90 5.85
N LEU A 47 8.01 -11.85 5.46
CA LEU A 47 6.71 -12.07 6.10
C LEU A 47 6.88 -12.43 7.58
N MET A 48 7.86 -13.28 7.91
CA MET A 48 8.14 -13.68 9.29
C MET A 48 8.61 -12.52 10.17
N TYR A 49 9.51 -11.66 9.67
CA TYR A 49 9.91 -10.47 10.42
C TYR A 49 8.75 -9.48 10.60
N SER A 50 7.92 -9.30 9.57
CA SER A 50 6.71 -8.46 9.67
C SER A 50 5.74 -9.01 10.71
N ALA A 51 5.47 -10.32 10.69
CA ALA A 51 4.57 -10.99 11.63
C ALA A 51 5.08 -10.90 13.08
N ARG A 52 6.37 -11.16 13.31
CA ARG A 52 6.97 -11.07 14.65
C ARG A 52 6.94 -9.66 15.25
N LEU A 53 6.93 -8.62 14.42
CA LEU A 53 6.85 -7.23 14.87
C LEU A 53 5.41 -6.77 15.11
N ARG A 54 4.45 -7.29 14.33
CA ARG A 54 3.06 -6.80 14.28
C ARG A 54 2.06 -7.66 15.06
N LEU A 55 2.36 -8.92 15.33
CA LEU A 55 1.44 -9.85 16.02
C LEU A 55 1.85 -10.06 17.48
N HIS A 56 0.84 -10.12 18.36
CA HIS A 56 0.99 -10.67 19.71
C HIS A 56 1.05 -12.21 19.61
N GLY A 57 1.72 -12.90 20.54
CA GLY A 57 1.74 -14.38 20.58
C GLY A 57 3.07 -15.04 20.22
N GLY A 58 4.12 -14.25 20.00
CA GLY A 58 5.50 -14.74 19.86
C GLY A 58 5.76 -15.52 18.57
N PHE A 59 6.88 -16.26 18.55
CA PHE A 59 7.39 -16.88 17.33
C PHE A 59 6.43 -17.92 16.71
N ASN A 60 5.82 -18.77 17.52
CA ASN A 60 4.97 -19.85 17.01
C ASN A 60 3.69 -19.32 16.36
N MET A 61 3.05 -18.31 16.98
CA MET A 61 1.87 -17.67 16.39
C MET A 61 2.23 -16.91 15.10
N ALA A 62 3.35 -16.18 15.12
CA ALA A 62 3.85 -15.53 13.91
C ALA A 62 4.11 -16.54 12.79
N LYS A 63 4.75 -17.68 13.08
CA LYS A 63 5.03 -18.74 12.11
C LYS A 63 3.75 -19.34 11.54
N ALA A 64 2.79 -19.68 12.40
CA ALA A 64 1.50 -20.24 11.97
C ALA A 64 0.77 -19.28 11.03
N ARG A 65 0.72 -17.98 11.39
CA ARG A 65 0.05 -16.98 10.55
C ARG A 65 0.77 -16.73 9.23
N VAL A 66 2.10 -16.82 9.19
CA VAL A 66 2.87 -16.69 7.94
C VAL A 66 2.59 -17.85 7.00
N ILE A 67 2.56 -19.09 7.50
CA ILE A 67 2.25 -20.27 6.69
C ILE A 67 0.84 -20.16 6.10
N GLU A 68 -0.15 -19.80 6.93
CA GLU A 68 -1.52 -19.59 6.49
C GLU A 68 -1.61 -18.50 5.41
N LEU A 69 -0.95 -17.34 5.64
CA LEU A 69 -0.94 -16.24 4.68
C LEU A 69 -0.23 -16.60 3.36
N MET A 70 0.84 -17.39 3.41
CA MET A 70 1.53 -17.84 2.20
C MET A 70 0.64 -18.73 1.34
N HIS A 71 -0.12 -19.62 1.98
CA HIS A 71 -1.10 -20.46 1.28
C HIS A 71 -2.28 -19.63 0.75
N GLU A 72 -2.84 -18.70 1.55
CA GLU A 72 -3.92 -17.81 1.13
C GLU A 72 -3.56 -16.94 -0.08
N LEU A 73 -2.31 -16.49 -0.16
CA LEU A 73 -1.81 -15.65 -1.25
C LEU A 73 -1.15 -16.45 -2.39
N GLU A 74 -1.21 -17.79 -2.33
CA GLU A 74 -0.56 -18.72 -3.27
C GLU A 74 0.96 -18.47 -3.44
N LEU A 75 1.64 -18.01 -2.39
CA LEU A 75 3.07 -17.64 -2.42
C LEU A 75 4.02 -18.78 -2.09
N ASP A 76 3.53 -20.01 -1.90
CA ASP A 76 4.35 -21.16 -1.49
C ASP A 76 5.51 -21.43 -2.45
N TYR A 77 5.28 -21.28 -3.75
CA TYR A 77 6.29 -21.51 -4.78
C TYR A 77 7.41 -20.46 -4.79
N VAL A 78 7.19 -19.28 -4.18
CA VAL A 78 8.19 -18.20 -4.05
C VAL A 78 8.73 -18.02 -2.64
N ALA A 79 8.36 -18.90 -1.69
CA ALA A 79 8.78 -18.84 -0.29
C ALA A 79 10.27 -18.50 -0.08
N ASN A 80 11.12 -19.21 -0.84
CA ASN A 80 12.58 -19.13 -0.77
C ASN A 80 13.21 -18.16 -1.77
N SER A 81 12.40 -17.51 -2.61
CA SER A 81 12.87 -16.51 -3.57
C SER A 81 13.18 -15.20 -2.86
N ARG A 82 14.25 -14.52 -3.29
CA ARG A 82 14.61 -13.19 -2.76
C ARG A 82 13.66 -12.14 -3.29
N ILE A 83 13.27 -11.22 -2.42
CA ILE A 83 12.50 -10.04 -2.78
C ILE A 83 13.46 -8.99 -3.37
N GLY A 84 13.09 -8.29 -4.44
CA GLY A 84 13.86 -7.15 -4.95
C GLY A 84 14.65 -7.38 -6.24
N GLY A 85 14.12 -8.16 -7.18
CA GLY A 85 14.59 -8.15 -8.58
C GLY A 85 14.01 -6.97 -9.37
N ASP A 86 14.64 -6.61 -10.50
CA ASP A 86 14.22 -5.53 -11.42
C ASP A 86 12.84 -5.74 -12.08
N SER A 87 12.09 -6.76 -11.68
CA SER A 87 10.79 -7.16 -12.24
C SER A 87 9.61 -6.35 -11.70
N SER A 88 9.82 -5.07 -11.32
CA SER A 88 8.77 -4.24 -10.71
C SER A 88 7.58 -3.90 -11.60
N ARG A 89 7.65 -4.26 -12.90
CA ARG A 89 6.53 -4.17 -13.82
C ARG A 89 5.75 -5.48 -13.74
N LEU A 90 4.62 -5.45 -13.03
CA LEU A 90 3.58 -6.46 -13.21
C LEU A 90 3.14 -6.43 -14.67
N ASP A 91 3.14 -7.59 -15.33
CA ASP A 91 2.46 -7.74 -16.60
C ASP A 91 0.94 -7.78 -16.39
N SER A 92 0.17 -7.63 -17.47
CA SER A 92 -1.30 -7.56 -17.39
C SER A 92 -1.91 -8.80 -16.73
N ALA A 93 -1.32 -9.98 -16.93
CA ALA A 93 -1.77 -11.24 -16.35
C ALA A 93 -1.52 -11.29 -14.84
N SER A 94 -0.31 -10.95 -14.38
CA SER A 94 -0.01 -10.91 -12.95
C SER A 94 -0.82 -9.82 -12.24
N ALA A 95 -1.03 -8.67 -12.88
CA ALA A 95 -1.87 -7.60 -12.34
C ALA A 95 -3.33 -8.05 -12.14
N LEU A 96 -3.88 -8.84 -13.07
CA LEU A 96 -5.22 -9.41 -12.93
C LEU A 96 -5.29 -10.41 -11.77
N ASN A 97 -4.30 -11.29 -11.62
CA ASN A 97 -4.24 -12.24 -10.52
C ASN A 97 -4.18 -11.53 -9.16
N VAL A 98 -3.36 -10.48 -9.04
CA VAL A 98 -3.30 -9.65 -7.83
C VAL A 98 -4.65 -8.99 -7.55
N ALA A 99 -5.32 -8.46 -8.58
CA ALA A 99 -6.64 -7.85 -8.41
C ALA A 99 -7.71 -8.87 -7.95
N LEU A 100 -7.68 -10.08 -8.50
CA LEU A 100 -8.56 -11.18 -8.09
C LEU A 100 -8.29 -11.61 -6.64
N LEU A 101 -7.03 -11.70 -6.25
CA LEU A 101 -6.64 -12.01 -4.87
C LEU A 101 -7.10 -10.92 -3.89
N LEU A 102 -6.93 -9.64 -4.24
CA LEU A 102 -7.45 -8.55 -3.43
C LEU A 102 -8.98 -8.62 -3.31
N LYS A 103 -9.69 -8.96 -4.40
CA LYS A 103 -11.14 -9.19 -4.36
C LYS A 103 -11.52 -10.35 -3.44
N SER A 104 -10.81 -11.48 -3.50
CA SER A 104 -11.08 -12.62 -2.63
C SER A 104 -10.81 -12.29 -1.16
N VAL A 105 -9.75 -11.55 -0.86
CA VAL A 105 -9.43 -11.06 0.50
C VAL A 105 -10.52 -10.10 1.00
N ALA A 106 -11.00 -9.20 0.15
CA ALA A 106 -12.06 -8.27 0.52
C ALA A 106 -13.36 -8.99 0.88
N VAL A 107 -13.79 -9.94 0.05
CA VAL A 107 -15.04 -10.69 0.23
C VAL A 107 -14.94 -11.75 1.32
N GLY A 108 -13.89 -12.57 1.28
CA GLY A 108 -13.72 -13.72 2.18
C GLY A 108 -13.35 -13.32 3.61
N LEU A 109 -12.53 -12.28 3.78
CA LEU A 109 -12.09 -11.83 5.10
C LEU A 109 -12.79 -10.55 5.59
N GLY A 110 -13.76 -10.03 4.82
CA GLY A 110 -14.51 -8.82 5.16
C GLY A 110 -13.62 -7.57 5.29
N LYS A 111 -12.57 -7.47 4.47
CA LYS A 111 -11.60 -6.37 4.53
C LYS A 111 -11.98 -5.25 3.56
N THR A 112 -11.88 -4.00 4.01
CA THR A 112 -11.96 -2.83 3.12
C THR A 112 -10.62 -2.62 2.44
N ILE A 113 -10.59 -2.71 1.10
CA ILE A 113 -9.39 -2.48 0.29
C ILE A 113 -9.61 -1.21 -0.54
N VAL A 114 -8.66 -0.29 -0.46
CA VAL A 114 -8.66 0.96 -1.25
C VAL A 114 -7.41 0.96 -2.12
N LEU A 115 -7.59 1.20 -3.42
CA LEU A 115 -6.54 1.10 -4.43
C LEU A 115 -6.53 2.37 -5.28
N THR A 116 -5.33 2.80 -5.68
CA THR A 116 -5.14 3.83 -6.70
C THR A 116 -4.60 3.16 -7.97
N ILE A 117 -5.33 3.29 -9.08
CA ILE A 117 -4.96 2.63 -10.34
C ILE A 117 -4.86 3.68 -11.43
N HIS A 118 -3.69 3.80 -12.05
CA HIS A 118 -3.43 4.82 -13.05
C HIS A 118 -3.87 4.40 -14.46
N GLN A 119 -3.80 3.10 -14.80
CA GLN A 119 -4.20 2.55 -16.10
C GLN A 119 -4.58 1.06 -15.95
N ALA A 120 -5.84 0.76 -15.62
CA ALA A 120 -6.32 -0.62 -15.51
C ALA A 120 -6.90 -1.12 -16.82
N GLY A 121 -6.63 -2.39 -17.14
CA GLY A 121 -7.40 -3.11 -18.15
C GLY A 121 -8.87 -3.29 -17.71
N TYR A 122 -9.77 -3.42 -18.68
CA TYR A 122 -11.22 -3.56 -18.46
C TYR A 122 -11.55 -4.67 -17.44
N GLN A 123 -10.91 -5.83 -17.56
CA GLN A 123 -11.13 -6.97 -16.67
C GLN A 123 -10.87 -6.64 -15.20
N ILE A 124 -9.88 -5.78 -14.91
CA ILE A 124 -9.56 -5.37 -13.54
C ILE A 124 -10.62 -4.38 -13.02
N LEU A 125 -11.07 -3.45 -13.87
CA LEU A 125 -12.09 -2.46 -13.49
C LEU A 125 -13.43 -3.10 -13.14
N GLU A 126 -13.80 -4.17 -13.84
CA GLU A 126 -15.04 -4.93 -13.58
C GLU A 126 -15.02 -5.66 -12.22
N LEU A 127 -13.84 -5.86 -11.61
CA LEU A 127 -13.74 -6.50 -10.31
C LEU A 127 -14.20 -5.62 -9.14
N PHE A 128 -14.21 -4.29 -9.31
CA PHE A 128 -14.43 -3.34 -8.22
C PHE A 128 -15.90 -2.99 -8.02
N CYS A 129 -16.34 -3.01 -6.76
CA CYS A 129 -17.71 -2.66 -6.38
C CYS A 129 -18.00 -1.16 -6.46
N GLN A 130 -16.99 -0.33 -6.17
CA GLN A 130 -17.12 1.12 -6.13
C GLN A 130 -15.87 1.78 -6.71
N THR A 131 -16.06 2.73 -7.62
CA THR A 131 -15.03 3.59 -8.20
C THR A 131 -15.16 5.01 -7.66
N LEU A 132 -14.00 5.65 -7.48
CA LEU A 132 -13.89 7.06 -7.10
C LEU A 132 -12.99 7.74 -8.13
N LEU A 133 -13.56 8.63 -8.94
CA LEU A 133 -12.82 9.40 -9.93
C LEU A 133 -12.50 10.78 -9.37
N LEU A 134 -11.21 11.12 -9.32
CA LEU A 134 -10.70 12.37 -8.80
C LEU A 134 -10.05 13.19 -9.91
N LEU A 135 -10.28 14.50 -9.91
CA LEU A 135 -9.70 15.43 -10.88
C LEU A 135 -9.29 16.72 -10.17
N LYS A 136 -7.99 17.04 -10.18
CA LYS A 136 -7.41 18.24 -9.54
C LYS A 136 -7.88 18.45 -8.08
N GLY A 137 -8.09 17.37 -7.33
CA GLY A 137 -8.54 17.42 -5.93
C GLY A 137 -10.06 17.45 -5.74
N THR A 138 -10.86 17.45 -6.82
CA THR A 138 -12.32 17.36 -6.78
C THR A 138 -12.80 15.94 -7.08
N VAL A 139 -13.94 15.54 -6.50
CA VAL A 139 -14.58 14.25 -6.78
C VAL A 139 -15.51 14.42 -7.98
N LEU A 140 -15.16 13.79 -9.10
CA LEU A 140 -15.98 13.81 -10.31
C LEU A 140 -17.05 12.72 -10.30
N HIS A 141 -16.71 11.54 -9.75
CA HIS A 141 -17.63 10.42 -9.68
C HIS A 141 -17.36 9.57 -8.43
N ARG A 142 -18.44 9.10 -7.80
CA ARG A 142 -18.42 8.04 -6.80
C ARG A 142 -19.57 7.08 -7.10
N GLY A 143 -19.27 5.79 -7.25
CA GLY A 143 -20.30 4.76 -7.49
C GLY A 143 -19.82 3.61 -8.38
N SER A 144 -20.74 2.88 -8.99
CA SER A 144 -20.43 1.80 -9.93
C SER A 144 -20.16 2.32 -11.34
N LEU A 145 -19.50 1.50 -12.17
CA LEU A 145 -19.25 1.81 -13.57
C LEU A 145 -20.54 2.08 -14.37
N ASN A 146 -21.62 1.33 -14.08
CA ASN A 146 -22.92 1.52 -14.72
C ASN A 146 -23.52 2.89 -14.40
N LEU A 147 -23.36 3.35 -13.15
CA LEU A 147 -23.80 4.67 -12.73
C LEU A 147 -22.97 5.78 -13.42
N LEU A 148 -21.68 5.53 -13.66
CA LEU A 148 -20.82 6.46 -14.40
C LEU A 148 -21.27 6.56 -15.86
N GLU A 149 -21.52 5.42 -16.49
CA GLU A 149 -21.98 5.35 -17.87
C GLU A 149 -23.30 6.10 -18.06
N HIS A 150 -24.27 5.89 -17.16
CA HIS A 150 -25.54 6.60 -17.19
C HIS A 150 -25.36 8.12 -17.06
N ARG A 151 -24.46 8.57 -16.17
CA ARG A 151 -24.14 10.00 -15.99
C ARG A 151 -23.51 10.62 -17.24
N LEU A 152 -22.59 9.91 -17.89
CA LEU A 152 -21.95 10.37 -19.12
C LEU A 152 -22.96 10.50 -20.27
N ARG A 153 -23.84 9.50 -20.44
CA ARG A 153 -24.91 9.55 -21.44
C ARG A 153 -25.88 10.70 -21.17
N PHE A 154 -26.25 10.91 -19.90
CA PHE A 154 -27.09 12.04 -19.51
C PHE A 154 -26.43 13.40 -19.78
N ALA A 155 -25.10 13.48 -19.65
CA ALA A 155 -24.31 14.66 -20.02
C ALA A 155 -24.15 14.85 -21.55
N GLY A 156 -24.82 14.05 -22.37
CA GLY A 156 -24.80 14.16 -23.83
C GLY A 156 -23.58 13.49 -24.49
N GLN A 157 -22.81 12.70 -23.75
CA GLN A 157 -21.66 11.98 -24.30
C GLN A 157 -22.09 10.67 -24.97
N VAL A 158 -21.58 10.42 -26.18
CA VAL A 158 -21.81 9.16 -26.91
C VAL A 158 -20.66 8.21 -26.64
N ILE A 159 -20.94 7.14 -25.90
CA ILE A 159 -19.96 6.09 -25.61
C ILE A 159 -20.05 5.04 -26.72
N PHE A 160 -18.97 4.87 -27.48
CA PHE A 160 -18.89 3.84 -28.51
C PHE A 160 -18.90 2.44 -27.89
N GLN A 161 -19.51 1.49 -28.60
CA GLN A 161 -19.45 0.08 -28.23
C GLN A 161 -17.98 -0.35 -28.19
N HIS A 162 -17.57 -1.03 -27.11
CA HIS A 162 -16.20 -1.51 -26.83
C HIS A 162 -15.22 -0.49 -26.25
N VAL A 163 -15.63 0.75 -26.00
CA VAL A 163 -14.78 1.71 -25.28
C VAL A 163 -14.93 1.51 -23.77
N ASN A 164 -13.81 1.51 -23.06
CA ASN A 164 -13.81 1.47 -21.61
C ASN A 164 -14.39 2.77 -21.03
N VAL A 165 -15.50 2.66 -20.30
CA VAL A 165 -16.23 3.79 -19.72
C VAL A 165 -15.33 4.66 -18.83
N MET A 166 -14.42 4.05 -18.05
CA MET A 166 -13.51 4.83 -17.18
C MET A 166 -12.46 5.58 -17.97
N GLU A 167 -11.90 4.96 -19.00
CA GLU A 167 -10.89 5.58 -19.85
C GLU A 167 -11.50 6.78 -20.59
N PHE A 168 -12.68 6.59 -21.17
CA PHE A 168 -13.44 7.66 -21.78
C PHE A 168 -13.81 8.77 -20.77
N ALA A 169 -14.21 8.40 -19.55
CA ALA A 169 -14.51 9.38 -18.50
C ALA A 169 -13.28 10.23 -18.12
N ILE A 170 -12.10 9.62 -18.04
CA ILE A 170 -10.84 10.32 -17.75
C ILE A 170 -10.47 11.26 -18.90
N GLU A 171 -10.59 10.79 -20.15
CA GLU A 171 -10.30 11.59 -21.34
C GLU A 171 -11.21 12.83 -21.44
N VAL A 172 -12.52 12.62 -21.29
CA VAL A 172 -13.51 13.72 -21.28
C VAL A 172 -13.24 14.68 -20.12
N ALA A 173 -12.97 14.16 -18.92
CA ALA A 173 -12.65 14.99 -17.76
C ALA A 173 -11.41 15.85 -17.97
N GLN A 174 -10.36 15.29 -18.58
CA GLN A 174 -9.14 16.03 -18.88
C GLN A 174 -9.37 17.10 -19.96
N ALA A 175 -10.12 16.77 -21.02
CA ALA A 175 -10.48 17.71 -22.09
C ALA A 175 -11.23 18.93 -21.54
N LEU A 176 -12.23 18.71 -20.68
CA LEU A 176 -12.97 19.78 -20.01
C LEU A 176 -12.05 20.66 -19.15
N VAL A 177 -11.08 20.07 -18.46
CA VAL A 177 -10.15 20.81 -17.61
C VAL A 177 -9.16 21.68 -18.40
N THR A 178 -8.81 21.29 -19.62
CA THR A 178 -8.03 22.14 -20.53
C THR A 178 -8.80 23.36 -21.00
N ASP A 179 -10.12 23.26 -21.15
CA ASP A 179 -10.98 24.39 -21.54
C ASP A 179 -11.35 25.28 -20.34
N THR A 180 -11.43 24.73 -19.12
CA THR A 180 -11.93 25.43 -17.93
C THR A 180 -10.82 26.08 -17.09
N LYS A 181 -9.90 26.83 -17.71
CA LYS A 181 -8.90 27.61 -16.96
C LYS A 181 -9.48 28.76 -16.14
N GLU A 182 -10.79 28.96 -16.11
CA GLU A 182 -11.45 29.95 -15.25
C GLU A 182 -12.73 29.36 -14.61
N SER A 183 -12.84 29.60 -13.30
CA SER A 183 -14.00 29.41 -12.40
C SER A 183 -14.10 28.09 -11.63
N GLU A 184 -13.77 28.21 -10.35
CA GLU A 184 -14.03 27.26 -9.26
C GLU A 184 -15.49 27.33 -8.75
N THR A 185 -15.79 26.47 -7.76
CA THR A 185 -16.94 26.37 -6.84
C THR A 185 -18.08 25.42 -7.34
N GLN A 186 -18.66 24.47 -6.59
CA GLN A 186 -19.14 24.48 -5.19
C GLN A 186 -19.29 23.08 -4.52
N SER A 187 -18.97 23.09 -3.22
CA SER A 187 -19.53 22.43 -2.01
C SER A 187 -20.46 21.20 -2.07
N VAL A 188 -20.20 20.23 -1.18
CA VAL A 188 -21.20 19.25 -0.67
C VAL A 188 -21.22 19.30 0.86
N MET A 189 -22.44 19.20 1.40
CA MET A 189 -22.85 19.36 2.81
C MET A 189 -22.13 18.42 3.79
N GLU A 190 -21.75 18.97 4.96
CA GLU A 190 -21.26 18.23 6.13
C GLU A 190 -22.45 17.78 7.01
N GLU A 191 -22.53 16.49 7.31
CA GLU A 191 -23.34 15.96 8.40
C GLU A 191 -22.47 15.85 9.66
N GLU A 192 -22.89 16.51 10.75
CA GLU A 192 -22.26 16.42 12.06
C GLU A 192 -22.53 15.06 12.70
N ILE A 193 -21.48 14.27 12.96
CA ILE A 193 -21.57 13.04 13.74
C ILE A 193 -20.99 13.28 15.14
N THR A 194 -21.83 13.06 16.14
CA THR A 194 -21.61 13.26 17.57
C THR A 194 -20.41 12.48 18.13
N ASN A 195 -19.68 13.16 19.04
CA ASN A 195 -18.49 12.67 19.75
C ASN A 195 -18.74 11.39 20.57
N VAL A 196 -18.37 10.23 20.02
CA VAL A 196 -18.21 8.99 20.79
C VAL A 196 -16.75 8.85 21.21
N ARG A 197 -16.49 8.81 22.53
CA ARG A 197 -15.15 8.63 23.13
C ARG A 197 -14.48 7.36 22.58
N ALA A 198 -13.38 7.55 21.85
CA ALA A 198 -12.52 6.46 21.40
C ALA A 198 -11.70 5.91 22.57
N ASN A 199 -11.77 4.61 22.79
CA ASN A 199 -10.97 3.90 23.78
C ASN A 199 -9.52 3.74 23.25
N PRO A 200 -8.48 4.17 23.98
CA PRO A 200 -7.10 4.16 23.49
C PRO A 200 -6.44 2.82 23.77
N GLU A 201 -6.69 1.80 22.96
CA GLU A 201 -5.80 0.63 22.97
C GLU A 201 -4.57 0.94 22.12
N THR A 202 -3.67 1.70 22.73
CA THR A 202 -2.44 2.19 22.10
C THR A 202 -1.19 1.43 22.54
N SER A 203 -1.29 0.13 22.84
CA SER A 203 -0.11 -0.66 23.24
C SER A 203 0.66 -1.19 22.03
N TYR A 204 1.99 -1.10 22.08
CA TYR A 204 2.87 -1.81 21.16
C TYR A 204 2.69 -3.31 21.34
N CYS A 205 2.55 -4.05 20.24
CA CYS A 205 2.26 -5.48 20.29
C CYS A 205 3.44 -6.33 20.81
N THR A 206 4.64 -5.77 20.72
CA THR A 206 5.88 -6.36 21.21
C THR A 206 6.59 -5.38 22.16
N ALA A 207 7.28 -5.92 23.16
CA ALA A 207 8.09 -5.10 24.06
C ALA A 207 9.24 -4.43 23.26
N PRO A 208 9.62 -3.18 23.57
CA PRO A 208 10.62 -2.43 22.80
C PRO A 208 11.97 -3.16 22.64
N ILE A 209 12.41 -3.87 23.68
CA ILE A 209 13.66 -4.66 23.64
C ILE A 209 13.53 -5.82 22.65
N MET A 210 12.37 -6.48 22.63
CA MET A 210 12.13 -7.60 21.73
C MET A 210 12.10 -7.13 20.27
N GLU A 211 11.48 -5.98 20.01
CA GLU A 211 11.51 -5.33 18.70
C GLU A 211 12.95 -5.05 18.24
N VAL A 212 13.78 -4.47 19.10
CA VAL A 212 15.21 -4.22 18.81
C VAL A 212 15.94 -5.53 18.49
N ILE A 213 15.73 -6.60 19.26
CA ILE A 213 16.35 -7.91 18.99
C ILE A 213 15.92 -8.45 17.63
N ILE A 214 14.63 -8.37 17.29
CA ILE A 214 14.11 -8.83 15.99
C ILE A 214 14.74 -8.04 14.84
N LEU A 215 14.86 -6.72 14.99
CA LEU A 215 15.47 -5.84 13.99
C LEU A 215 16.96 -6.11 13.83
N ILE A 216 17.69 -6.34 14.93
CA ILE A 216 19.11 -6.74 14.90
C ILE A 216 19.26 -8.07 14.16
N GLN A 217 18.46 -9.09 14.50
CA GLN A 217 18.46 -10.39 13.80
C GLN A 217 18.25 -10.23 12.30
N ARG A 218 17.28 -9.39 11.90
CA ARG A 218 16.99 -9.08 10.50
C ARG A 218 18.17 -8.41 9.81
N PHE A 219 18.76 -7.41 10.45
CA PHE A 219 19.86 -6.64 9.89
C PHE A 219 21.16 -7.46 9.79
N SER A 220 21.49 -8.24 10.84
CA SER A 220 22.63 -9.17 10.81
C SER A 220 22.48 -10.19 9.68
N LYS A 221 21.31 -10.78 9.51
CA LYS A 221 21.06 -11.76 8.44
C LYS A 221 21.22 -11.16 7.04
N ASN A 222 20.81 -9.91 6.87
CA ASN A 222 21.06 -9.15 5.65
C ASN A 222 22.58 -8.93 5.44
N ILE A 223 23.30 -8.40 6.43
CA ILE A 223 24.75 -8.15 6.36
C ILE A 223 25.56 -9.41 6.06
N PHE A 224 25.27 -10.53 6.72
CA PHE A 224 26.00 -11.79 6.50
C PHE A 224 25.80 -12.34 5.07
N ARG A 225 24.70 -12.00 4.41
CA ARG A 225 24.46 -12.32 3.00
C ARG A 225 25.19 -11.36 2.05
N THR A 226 25.55 -10.16 2.51
CA THR A 226 26.38 -9.17 1.79
C THR A 226 27.87 -9.33 2.07
N LYS A 227 28.42 -10.54 1.91
CA LYS A 227 29.81 -10.88 2.26
C LYS A 227 30.85 -9.92 1.65
N GLN A 228 30.63 -9.43 0.43
CA GLN A 228 31.54 -8.52 -0.27
C GLN A 228 31.64 -7.14 0.39
N LEU A 229 30.52 -6.55 0.81
CA LEU A 229 30.49 -5.24 1.46
C LEU A 229 31.04 -5.29 2.89
N PHE A 230 30.77 -6.37 3.61
CA PHE A 230 31.33 -6.59 4.94
C PHE A 230 32.85 -6.81 4.88
N ALA A 231 33.31 -7.68 3.97
CA ALA A 231 34.74 -7.90 3.75
C ALA A 231 35.46 -6.63 3.29
N ALA A 232 34.88 -5.86 2.37
CA ALA A 232 35.44 -4.59 1.91
C ALA A 232 35.56 -3.57 3.05
N ARG A 233 34.55 -3.44 3.93
CA ARG A 233 34.61 -2.53 5.08
C ARG A 233 35.65 -2.95 6.11
N ILE A 234 35.75 -4.24 6.43
CA ILE A 234 36.80 -4.76 7.33
C ILE A 234 38.19 -4.51 6.73
N PHE A 235 38.34 -4.80 5.44
CA PHE A 235 39.60 -4.61 4.73
C PHE A 235 40.02 -3.13 4.70
N LEU A 236 39.08 -2.21 4.44
CA LEU A 236 39.34 -0.76 4.48
C LEU A 236 39.71 -0.28 5.89
N SER A 237 39.05 -0.78 6.94
CA SER A 237 39.41 -0.45 8.33
C SER A 237 40.82 -0.95 8.68
N ALA A 238 41.16 -2.19 8.33
CA ALA A 238 42.50 -2.74 8.58
C ALA A 238 43.58 -2.00 7.78
N LEU A 239 43.29 -1.59 6.53
CA LEU A 239 44.19 -0.76 5.72
C LEU A 239 44.40 0.62 6.33
N ALA A 240 43.34 1.27 6.84
CA ALA A 240 43.45 2.56 7.49
C ALA A 240 44.32 2.49 8.76
N ASP A 241 44.14 1.45 9.56
CA ASP A 241 44.96 1.20 10.76
C ASP A 241 46.43 0.95 10.38
N PHE A 242 46.69 0.12 9.36
CA PHE A 242 48.06 -0.14 8.89
C PHE A 242 48.75 1.10 8.32
N VAL A 243 48.02 1.96 7.58
CA VAL A 243 48.56 3.22 7.06
C VAL A 243 48.81 4.23 8.17
N TYR A 244 48.01 4.24 9.24
CA TYR A 244 48.22 5.10 10.39
C TYR A 244 49.50 4.69 11.17
N GLU A 245 49.70 3.39 11.36
CA GLU A 245 50.86 2.83 12.07
C GLU A 245 52.20 3.11 11.35
N PHE A 246 52.21 3.13 10.00
CA PHE A 246 53.41 3.43 9.20
C PHE A 246 53.73 4.93 9.08
N LYS A 247 52.83 5.81 9.51
CA LYS A 247 53.00 7.27 9.44
C LYS A 247 53.51 7.87 10.76
N GLN A 248 53.72 7.04 11.77
CA GLN A 248 54.26 7.37 13.09
C GLN A 248 55.73 6.95 13.20
#